data_AF-A0A1H3PLF3-F1
#
_entry.id   AF-A0A1H3PLF3-F1
#
_cell.length_a   1.000
_cell.length_b   1.000
_cell.length_c   1.000
_cell.angle_alpha   90.00
_cell.angle_beta   90.00
_cell.angle_gamma   90.00
#
_symmetry.space_group_name_H-M   'P 1'
#
loop_
_entity.id
_entity.type
_entity.pdbx_description
1 polymer ?
#
loop_
_entity_poly.entity_id
_entity_poly.type
_entity_poly.pdbx_seq_one_letter_code
_entity_poly.pdbx_strand_id
1 'polypeptide(L)'
;MVEIEMEGSKEEVESFMYELYRSPSVRVLDQHIEIKIVDNKVHHCVRCTLRSLPDRRKNLIRIIDTNGIRFDFEMFDLVQANVVEDVKVYTGRSIDFFSVIRKENEAYELWKKLKASFYEHS
;
A
#
# COMPACT_ATOMS: atom_id res chain seq x y z
N MET A 1 11.98 -3.55 -9.76
CA MET A 1 12.72 -4.20 -8.66
C MET A 1 13.45 -3.12 -7.91
N VAL A 2 13.69 -3.29 -6.61
CA VAL A 2 14.33 -2.28 -5.77
C VAL A 2 15.43 -2.96 -4.97
N GLU A 3 16.60 -2.34 -4.93
CA GLU A 3 17.68 -2.74 -4.02
C GLU A 3 17.60 -1.89 -2.76
N ILE A 4 17.81 -2.54 -1.62
CA ILE A 4 17.88 -1.90 -0.31
C ILE A 4 19.13 -2.38 0.40
N GLU A 5 19.78 -1.45 1.08
CA GLU A 5 20.92 -1.74 1.94
C GLU A 5 20.61 -1.22 3.34
N MET A 6 20.92 -2.03 4.35
CA MET A 6 20.83 -1.66 5.75
C MET A 6 22.12 -2.02 6.46
N GLU A 7 22.61 -1.10 7.28
CA GLU A 7 23.75 -1.30 8.16
C GLU A 7 23.35 -1.01 9.62
N GLY A 8 23.82 -1.81 10.56
CA GLY A 8 23.53 -1.65 11.98
C GLY A 8 24.18 -2.71 12.86
N SER A 9 23.75 -2.78 14.12
CA SER A 9 24.01 -3.92 14.98
C SER A 9 23.38 -5.19 14.41
N LYS A 10 23.80 -6.35 14.94
CA LYS A 10 23.24 -7.64 14.53
C LYS A 10 21.72 -7.68 14.75
N GLU A 11 21.27 -7.21 15.90
CA GLU A 11 19.88 -7.22 16.31
C GLU A 11 19.01 -6.31 15.42
N GLU A 12 19.52 -5.15 15.03
CA GLU A 12 18.82 -4.23 14.11
C GLU A 12 18.65 -4.85 12.72
N VAL A 13 19.72 -5.46 12.19
CA VAL A 13 19.67 -6.12 10.88
C VAL A 13 18.73 -7.33 10.90
N GLU A 14 18.78 -8.15 11.96
CA GLU A 14 17.86 -9.29 12.12
C GLU A 14 16.39 -8.82 12.22
N SER A 15 16.12 -7.77 13.00
CA SER A 15 14.77 -7.21 13.14
C SER A 15 14.24 -6.67 11.81
N PHE A 16 15.07 -5.99 11.03
CA PHE A 16 14.69 -5.50 9.71
C PHE A 16 14.37 -6.62 8.74
N MET A 17 15.25 -7.63 8.67
CA MET A 17 15.04 -8.78 7.80
C MET A 17 13.77 -9.55 8.18
N TYR A 18 13.49 -9.67 9.48
CA TYR A 18 12.26 -10.27 9.98
C TYR A 18 11.01 -9.55 9.45
N GLU A 19 10.95 -8.23 9.57
CA GLU A 19 9.84 -7.42 9.05
C GLU A 19 9.73 -7.52 7.52
N LEU A 20 10.86 -7.50 6.84
CA LEU A 20 10.93 -7.59 5.38
C LEU A 20 10.38 -8.93 4.86
N TYR A 21 10.73 -10.05 5.51
CA TYR A 21 10.24 -11.38 5.14
C TYR A 21 8.76 -11.60 5.47
N ARG A 22 8.24 -10.93 6.51
CA ARG A 22 6.82 -10.99 6.87
C ARG A 22 5.93 -10.06 6.04
N SER A 23 6.52 -9.10 5.34
CA SER A 23 5.76 -8.15 4.54
C SER A 23 5.08 -8.82 3.34
N PRO A 24 3.73 -8.83 3.25
CA PRO A 24 3.02 -9.41 2.11
C PRO A 24 3.22 -8.58 0.83
N SER A 25 3.65 -7.32 0.98
CA SER A 25 3.90 -6.36 -0.10
C SER A 25 5.20 -6.62 -0.85
N VAL A 26 6.08 -7.50 -0.35
CA VAL A 26 7.45 -7.61 -0.83
C VAL A 26 7.81 -9.08 -0.98
N ARG A 27 8.65 -9.39 -1.97
CA ARG A 27 9.37 -10.66 -2.04
C ARG A 27 10.86 -10.36 -2.16
N VAL A 28 11.64 -10.90 -1.24
CA VAL A 28 13.11 -10.93 -1.34
C VAL A 28 13.48 -11.92 -2.45
N LEU A 29 14.22 -11.45 -3.44
CA LEU A 29 14.71 -12.25 -4.56
C LEU A 29 16.13 -12.73 -4.33
N ASP A 30 16.96 -11.88 -3.76
CA ASP A 30 18.36 -12.14 -3.44
C ASP A 30 18.77 -11.40 -2.17
N GLN A 31 19.73 -11.95 -1.45
CA GLN A 31 20.25 -11.43 -0.18
C GLN A 31 21.77 -11.62 -0.11
N HIS A 32 22.48 -10.56 0.25
CA HIS A 32 23.89 -10.59 0.59
C HIS A 32 24.10 -10.03 1.99
N ILE A 33 24.85 -10.75 2.83
CA ILE A 33 25.19 -10.32 4.19
C ILE A 33 26.69 -10.08 4.23
N GLU A 34 27.07 -8.90 4.70
CA GLU A 34 28.46 -8.50 4.91
C GLU A 34 28.65 -8.09 6.38
N ILE A 35 29.85 -8.32 6.90
CA ILE A 35 30.24 -7.84 8.22
C ILE A 35 31.39 -6.86 8.02
N LYS A 36 31.21 -5.63 8.47
CA LYS A 36 32.21 -4.56 8.42
C LYS A 36 32.72 -4.30 9.82
N ILE A 37 34.03 -4.10 9.97
CA ILE A 37 34.62 -3.67 11.24
C ILE A 37 35.06 -2.23 11.06
N VAL A 38 34.42 -1.30 11.78
CA VAL A 38 34.68 0.14 11.73
C VAL A 38 34.95 0.62 13.15
N ASP A 39 36.06 1.30 13.39
CA ASP A 39 36.44 1.83 14.72
C ASP A 39 36.37 0.79 15.86
N ASN A 40 36.87 -0.43 15.61
CA ASN A 40 36.79 -1.57 16.55
C ASN A 40 35.36 -2.03 16.90
N LYS A 41 34.34 -1.58 16.17
CA LYS A 41 32.96 -2.04 16.30
C LYS A 41 32.58 -2.91 15.11
N VAL A 42 31.84 -3.97 15.38
CA VAL A 42 31.30 -4.87 14.36
C VAL A 42 29.97 -4.30 13.88
N HIS A 43 29.89 -4.03 12.59
CA HIS A 43 28.69 -3.62 11.89
C HIS A 43 28.23 -4.75 10.97
N HIS A 44 26.95 -5.07 11.03
CA HIS A 44 26.31 -5.99 10.10
C HIS A 44 25.68 -5.16 8.98
N CYS A 45 25.91 -5.58 7.75
CA CYS A 45 25.36 -4.98 6.54
C CYS A 45 24.57 -6.06 5.80
N VAL A 46 23.35 -5.73 5.36
CA VAL A 46 22.56 -6.59 4.48
C VAL A 46 22.12 -5.82 3.26
N ARG A 47 22.34 -6.40 2.08
CA ARG A 47 21.86 -5.90 0.80
C ARG A 47 20.85 -6.89 0.24
N CYS A 48 19.66 -6.40 -0.11
CA CYS A 48 18.58 -7.24 -0.61
C CYS A 48 18.03 -6.69 -1.93
N THR A 49 17.76 -7.59 -2.87
CA THR A 49 17.01 -7.28 -4.09
C THR A 49 15.56 -7.67 -3.91
N LEU A 50 14.65 -6.72 -4.10
CA LEU A 50 13.22 -6.88 -3.82
C LEU A 50 12.34 -6.78 -5.06
N ARG A 51 11.28 -7.58 -5.05
CA ARG A 51 10.10 -7.38 -5.89
C ARG A 51 8.96 -6.80 -5.06
N SER A 52 8.46 -5.64 -5.49
CA SER A 52 7.22 -5.07 -4.97
C SER A 52 6.02 -5.86 -5.48
N LEU A 53 5.12 -6.24 -4.56
CA LEU A 53 3.92 -7.03 -4.78
C LEU A 53 2.72 -6.39 -4.04
N PRO A 54 2.37 -5.12 -4.33
CA PRO A 54 1.32 -4.41 -3.60
C PRO A 54 -0.05 -5.08 -3.75
N ASP A 55 -0.29 -5.75 -4.88
CA ASP A 55 -1.56 -6.43 -5.16
C ASP A 55 -1.83 -7.61 -4.20
N ARG A 56 -0.81 -8.18 -3.54
CA ARG A 56 -1.02 -9.23 -2.52
C ARG A 56 -1.76 -8.75 -1.29
N ARG A 57 -1.84 -7.44 -1.08
CA ARG A 57 -2.60 -6.84 0.03
C ARG A 57 -4.02 -6.47 -0.37
N LYS A 58 -4.35 -6.52 -1.67
CA LYS A 58 -5.69 -6.26 -2.18
C LYS A 58 -6.56 -7.49 -1.93
N ASN A 59 -7.73 -7.22 -1.36
CA ASN A 59 -8.80 -8.19 -1.19
C ASN A 59 -10.05 -7.62 -1.85
N LEU A 60 -10.83 -8.48 -2.49
CA LEU A 60 -12.12 -8.11 -3.07
C LEU A 60 -13.21 -8.47 -2.06
N ILE A 61 -13.96 -7.47 -1.62
CA ILE A 61 -15.18 -7.66 -0.84
C ILE A 61 -16.36 -7.56 -1.78
N ARG A 62 -17.19 -8.59 -1.77
CA ARG A 62 -18.45 -8.62 -2.52
C ARG A 62 -19.61 -8.57 -1.54
N ILE A 63 -20.41 -7.52 -1.63
CA ILE A 63 -21.65 -7.36 -0.88
C ILE A 63 -22.81 -7.56 -1.85
N ILE A 64 -23.77 -8.41 -1.48
CA ILE A 64 -24.99 -8.64 -2.25
C ILE A 64 -26.14 -8.21 -1.36
N ASP A 65 -26.94 -7.24 -1.81
CA ASP A 65 -28.10 -6.78 -1.06
C ASP A 65 -29.28 -7.78 -1.17
N THR A 66 -30.36 -7.51 -0.44
CA THR A 66 -31.57 -8.35 -0.44
C THR A 66 -32.28 -8.40 -1.79
N ASN A 67 -31.99 -7.47 -2.70
CA ASN A 67 -32.53 -7.41 -4.06
C ASN A 67 -31.60 -8.10 -5.08
N GLY A 68 -30.47 -8.65 -4.64
CA GLY A 68 -29.46 -9.28 -5.50
C GLY A 68 -28.50 -8.29 -6.18
N ILE A 69 -28.55 -7.00 -5.83
CA ILE A 69 -27.63 -5.99 -6.35
C ILE A 69 -26.25 -6.25 -5.73
N ARG A 70 -25.22 -6.28 -6.58
CA ARG A 70 -23.84 -6.58 -6.19
C ARG A 70 -23.00 -5.31 -6.11
N PHE A 71 -22.25 -5.20 -5.02
CA PHE A 71 -21.27 -4.16 -4.78
C PHE A 71 -19.91 -4.81 -4.53
N ASP A 72 -18.93 -4.49 -5.38
CA ASP A 72 -17.57 -5.02 -5.31
C ASP A 72 -16.63 -3.90 -4.84
N PHE A 73 -15.86 -4.15 -3.77
CA PHE A 73 -14.90 -3.22 -3.19
C PHE A 73 -13.51 -3.82 -3.14
N GLU A 74 -12.53 -3.16 -3.75
CA GLU A 74 -11.11 -3.48 -3.55
C GLU A 74 -10.59 -2.80 -2.28
N MET A 75 -10.14 -3.61 -1.31
CA MET A 75 -9.59 -3.12 -0.05
C MET A 75 -8.19 -3.65 0.19
N PHE A 76 -7.28 -2.77 0.60
CA PHE A 76 -5.95 -3.12 1.08
C PHE A 76 -5.98 -3.40 2.57
N ASP A 77 -5.19 -4.38 3.02
CA ASP A 77 -5.05 -4.72 4.44
C ASP A 77 -6.40 -5.03 5.11
N LEU A 78 -7.21 -5.83 4.44
CA LEU A 78 -8.52 -6.21 4.93
C LEU A 78 -8.40 -6.99 6.24
N VAL A 79 -9.06 -6.49 7.27
CA VAL A 79 -9.31 -7.17 8.54
C VAL A 79 -10.80 -7.45 8.66
N GLN A 80 -11.16 -8.66 9.08
CA GLN A 80 -12.53 -9.09 9.28
C GLN A 80 -12.73 -9.52 10.74
N ALA A 81 -13.83 -9.08 11.35
CA ALA A 81 -14.27 -9.56 12.65
C ALA A 81 -15.75 -9.96 12.62
N ASN A 82 -16.10 -11.01 13.36
CA ASN A 82 -17.49 -11.38 13.62
C ASN A 82 -17.89 -10.73 14.95
N VAL A 83 -18.92 -9.87 14.95
CA VAL A 83 -19.31 -9.08 16.13
C VAL A 83 -20.49 -9.73 16.86
N VAL A 84 -21.47 -10.22 16.10
CA VAL A 84 -22.63 -10.97 16.58
C VAL A 84 -22.93 -12.04 15.53
N GLU A 85 -23.71 -13.07 15.86
CA GLU A 85 -24.20 -14.03 14.85
C GLU A 85 -24.78 -13.25 13.65
N ASP A 86 -24.27 -13.59 12.46
CA ASP A 86 -24.57 -12.98 11.15
C ASP A 86 -24.08 -11.55 10.86
N VAL A 87 -23.40 -10.88 11.81
CA VAL A 87 -22.81 -9.55 11.57
C VAL A 87 -21.28 -9.63 11.43
N LYS A 88 -20.81 -9.42 10.19
CA LYS A 88 -19.38 -9.30 9.85
C LYS A 88 -19.00 -7.85 9.64
N VAL A 89 -17.98 -7.39 10.36
CA VAL A 89 -17.36 -6.08 10.17
C VAL A 89 -16.07 -6.26 9.37
N TYR A 90 -15.96 -5.51 8.28
CA TYR A 90 -14.77 -5.44 7.44
C TYR A 90 -14.14 -4.06 7.59
N THR A 91 -12.83 -4.00 7.78
CA THR A 91 -12.07 -2.75 7.81
C THR A 91 -10.78 -2.89 7.02
N GLY A 92 -10.31 -1.81 6.42
CA GLY A 92 -9.10 -1.79 5.60
C GLY A 92 -8.94 -0.44 4.92
N ARG A 93 -7.90 -0.31 4.10
CA ARG A 93 -7.64 0.90 3.32
C ARG A 93 -8.25 0.75 1.93
N SER A 94 -9.28 1.52 1.61
CA SER A 94 -9.83 1.58 0.25
C SER A 94 -9.02 2.56 -0.60
N ILE A 95 -8.69 2.19 -1.83
CA ILE A 95 -8.39 3.21 -2.86
C ILE A 95 -9.75 3.68 -3.36
N ASP A 96 -10.17 4.86 -2.92
CA ASP A 96 -11.40 5.47 -3.40
C ASP A 96 -11.15 6.08 -4.78
N PHE A 97 -11.21 5.25 -5.83
CA PHE A 97 -11.14 5.71 -7.21
C PHE A 97 -12.25 6.72 -7.55
N PHE A 98 -13.41 6.64 -6.88
CA PHE A 98 -14.48 7.63 -7.04
C PHE A 98 -14.10 8.99 -6.45
N SER A 99 -13.28 9.05 -5.41
CA SER A 99 -12.73 10.32 -4.91
C SER A 99 -11.80 11.00 -5.92
N VAL A 100 -11.05 10.22 -6.70
CA VAL A 100 -10.18 10.75 -7.77
C VAL A 100 -11.02 11.25 -8.93
N ILE A 101 -11.98 10.45 -9.40
CA ILE A 101 -12.90 10.85 -10.49
C ILE A 101 -13.75 12.06 -10.07
N ARG A 102 -14.21 12.12 -8.82
CA ARG A 102 -14.96 13.28 -8.29
C ARG A 102 -14.10 14.54 -8.27
N LYS A 103 -12.85 14.45 -7.80
CA LYS A 103 -11.89 15.56 -7.82
C LYS A 103 -11.55 16.01 -9.24
N GLU A 104 -11.38 15.09 -10.19
CA GLU A 104 -11.12 15.42 -11.59
C GLU A 104 -12.33 16.07 -12.26
N ASN A 105 -13.55 15.58 -12.01
CA ASN A 105 -14.78 16.20 -12.49
C ASN A 105 -14.97 17.61 -11.91
N GLU A 106 -14.76 17.78 -10.60
CA GLU A 106 -14.82 19.09 -9.94
C GLU A 106 -13.80 20.07 -10.52
N ALA A 107 -12.56 19.61 -10.77
CA ALA A 107 -11.51 20.40 -11.40
C ALA A 107 -11.84 20.76 -12.86
N TYR A 108 -12.42 19.83 -13.62
CA TYR A 108 -12.83 20.06 -15.01
C TYR A 108 -13.99 21.08 -15.10
N GLU A 109 -14.99 20.97 -14.21
CA GLU A 109 -16.08 21.94 -14.14
C GLU A 109 -15.61 23.33 -13.70
N LEU A 110 -14.63 23.40 -12.79
CA LEU A 110 -13.98 24.66 -12.42
C LEU A 110 -13.24 25.29 -13.61
N TRP A 111 -12.49 24.50 -14.38
CA TRP A 111 -11.80 24.96 -15.58
C TRP A 111 -12.76 25.51 -16.63
N LYS A 112 -13.90 24.85 -16.88
CA LYS A 112 -14.94 25.35 -17.80
C LYS A 112 -15.46 26.72 -17.38
N LYS A 113 -15.75 26.92 -16.09
CA LYS A 113 -16.24 28.19 -15.55
C LYS A 113 -15.21 29.31 -15.72
N LEU A 114 -13.95 29.02 -15.39
CA LEU A 114 -12.85 29.98 -15.57
C LEU A 114 -12.68 30.34 -17.05
N LYS A 115 -12.66 29.34 -17.94
CA LYS A 115 -12.56 29.56 -19.38
C LYS A 115 -13.67 30.49 -19.88
N ALA A 116 -14.93 30.23 -19.51
CA ALA A 116 -16.06 31.08 -19.89
C ALA A 116 -15.86 32.54 -19.43
N SER A 117 -15.42 32.75 -18.19
CA SER A 117 -15.15 34.10 -17.67
C SER A 117 -14.03 34.85 -18.40
N PHE A 118 -13.04 34.15 -18.93
CA PHE A 118 -11.97 34.78 -19.72
C PHE A 118 -12.41 35.15 -21.15
N TYR A 119 -13.36 34.41 -21.73
CA TYR A 119 -13.87 34.69 -23.08
C TYR A 119 -15.04 35.68 -23.09
N GLU A 120 -15.73 35.92 -21.97
CA GLU A 120 -16.78 36.95 -21.86
C GLU A 120 -16.21 38.37 -21.65
N HIS A 121 -14.90 38.52 -21.46
CA HIS A 121 -14.23 39.81 -21.23
C HIS A 121 -13.17 40.14 -22.31
N SER A 122 -13.22 39.46 -23.45
CA SER A 122 -12.45 39.78 -24.67
C SER A 122 -13.39 40.28 -25.77
#